data_AF-A0A956R3S4-F1
#
_entry.id   AF-A0A956R3S4-F1
#
_cell.length_a   1.000
_cell.length_b   1.000
_cell.length_c   1.000
_cell.angle_alpha   90.00
_cell.angle_beta   90.00
_cell.angle_gamma   90.00
#
_symmetry.space_group_name_H-M   'P 1'
#
loop_
_entity.id
_entity.type
_entity.pdbx_description
1 polymer ?
#
loop_
_entity_poly.entity_id
_entity_poly.type
_entity_poly.pdbx_seq_one_letter_code
_entity_poly.pdbx_strand_id
1 'polypeptide(L)'
;MRLCSRDLLGVHLSLLTALGLLGCGPKGVGLDDEGSSSTADETNTGDGESTADTVGESGTSVDDTGTTTGPVVPHTCDDPQVILQAGSDTPSGFVACADGFIHRVEAVECLVPQGADSCDTCIEDCSALPYGSCQAEIFDCTCHQGCAVDSDCGDGQICACAGVVGSVATCIPAGCTDDGDCGEGLCGLSEYEGCCGNSYQLACAAPDEACHVDGDCPMDLCDPNWPEGGEVQHQCSVIDGSWTCNPPGWCGCDCGRPLLVDGEITVAPLRPRSDWL
;
A
#
# COMPACT_ATOMS: atom_id res chain seq x y z
N MET A 1 28.99 -10.66 14.33
CA MET A 1 30.27 -11.00 13.66
C MET A 1 30.31 -12.48 13.31
N ARG A 2 29.83 -12.84 12.11
CA ARG A 2 30.21 -14.08 11.42
C ARG A 2 30.37 -13.73 9.95
N LEU A 3 31.54 -14.09 9.44
CA LEU A 3 32.07 -13.79 8.12
C LEU A 3 31.36 -14.67 7.08
N CYS A 4 30.86 -14.06 6.01
CA CYS A 4 30.60 -14.75 4.76
C CYS A 4 31.83 -14.55 3.88
N SER A 5 32.51 -15.63 3.51
CA SER A 5 33.73 -15.62 2.72
C SER A 5 33.60 -16.59 1.55
N ARG A 6 33.55 -15.98 0.36
CA ARG A 6 34.31 -16.30 -0.86
C ARG A 6 33.82 -17.40 -1.81
N ASP A 7 33.66 -16.89 -3.03
CA ASP A 7 34.25 -17.35 -4.29
C ASP A 7 33.77 -18.70 -4.84
N LEU A 8 33.01 -18.64 -5.94
CA LEU A 8 33.26 -19.55 -7.05
C LEU A 8 33.06 -18.84 -8.41
N LEU A 9 34.14 -18.84 -9.19
CA LEU A 9 34.22 -18.34 -10.56
C LEU A 9 33.31 -19.11 -11.53
N GLY A 10 32.57 -18.36 -12.33
CA GLY A 10 32.47 -18.40 -13.80
C GLY A 10 32.31 -19.72 -14.54
N VAL A 11 31.24 -19.82 -15.35
CA VAL A 11 31.29 -20.22 -16.77
C VAL A 11 30.19 -19.46 -17.53
N HIS A 12 30.60 -18.58 -18.44
CA HIS A 12 29.77 -18.07 -19.54
C HIS A 12 29.39 -19.24 -20.46
N LEU A 13 28.09 -19.48 -20.67
CA LEU A 13 27.63 -20.24 -21.83
C LEU A 13 26.37 -19.62 -22.42
N SER A 14 26.58 -18.85 -23.49
CA SER A 14 25.54 -18.33 -24.37
C SER A 14 24.83 -19.48 -25.09
N LEU A 15 23.52 -19.59 -24.90
CA LEU A 15 22.66 -20.44 -25.72
C LEU A 15 21.54 -19.58 -26.33
N LEU A 16 21.78 -19.17 -27.58
CA LEU A 16 20.79 -18.70 -28.52
C LEU A 16 19.85 -19.86 -28.87
N THR A 17 18.62 -19.85 -28.37
CA THR A 17 17.53 -20.63 -28.94
C THR A 17 16.40 -19.71 -29.38
N ALA A 18 16.38 -19.48 -30.68
CA ALA A 18 15.24 -18.98 -31.42
C ALA A 18 14.10 -20.02 -31.37
N LEU A 19 12.96 -19.66 -30.77
CA LEU A 19 11.68 -20.30 -31.02
C LEU A 19 10.61 -19.23 -31.26
N GLY A 20 9.80 -19.49 -32.29
CA GLY A 20 9.00 -18.50 -33.01
C GLY A 20 7.82 -17.90 -32.26
N LEU A 21 7.60 -16.61 -32.52
CA LEU A 21 6.35 -15.91 -32.29
C LEU A 21 5.23 -16.49 -33.18
N LEU A 22 4.28 -17.16 -32.53
CA LEU A 22 2.90 -17.27 -33.03
C LEU A 22 2.15 -16.01 -32.60
N GLY A 23 1.83 -15.16 -33.57
CA GLY A 23 1.11 -13.91 -33.35
C GLY A 23 -0.37 -14.12 -32.99
N CYS A 24 -0.78 -13.54 -31.86
CA CYS A 24 -2.17 -13.15 -31.62
C CYS A 24 -2.31 -11.69 -32.05
N GLY A 25 -3.00 -11.45 -33.18
CA GLY A 25 -3.28 -10.11 -33.68
C GLY A 25 -4.40 -9.42 -32.88
N PRO A 26 -4.32 -8.11 -32.63
CA PRO A 26 -5.45 -7.34 -32.13
C PRO A 26 -6.48 -7.15 -33.24
N LYS A 27 -7.73 -7.53 -32.97
CA LYS A 27 -8.88 -7.08 -33.75
C LYS A 27 -9.06 -5.59 -33.51
N GLY A 28 -8.87 -4.82 -34.58
CA GLY A 28 -9.26 -3.41 -34.63
C GLY A 28 -10.77 -3.26 -34.49
N VAL A 29 -11.17 -2.42 -33.56
CA VAL A 29 -12.46 -1.72 -33.62
C VAL A 29 -12.12 -0.26 -33.85
N GLY A 30 -12.27 0.16 -35.11
CA GLY A 30 -12.34 1.57 -35.45
C GLY A 30 -13.72 2.08 -35.08
N LEU A 31 -13.76 3.18 -34.35
CA LEU A 31 -14.89 4.09 -34.33
C LEU A 31 -14.30 5.50 -34.44
N ASP A 32 -14.35 6.00 -35.66
CA ASP A 32 -14.37 7.42 -35.95
C ASP A 32 -15.60 8.03 -35.28
N ASP A 33 -15.45 9.09 -34.50
CA ASP A 33 -16.53 10.07 -34.38
C ASP A 33 -15.95 11.48 -34.28
N GLU A 34 -16.30 12.27 -35.28
CA GLU A 34 -15.93 13.66 -35.43
C GLU A 34 -16.98 14.55 -34.75
N GLY A 35 -16.50 15.54 -34.01
CA GLY A 35 -17.19 16.83 -33.88
C GLY A 35 -18.35 16.89 -32.89
N SER A 36 -18.26 17.81 -31.93
CA SER A 36 -18.82 19.14 -32.16
C SER A 36 -18.66 20.00 -30.91
N SER A 37 -18.04 21.15 -31.12
CA SER A 37 -18.19 22.33 -30.28
C SER A 37 -19.67 22.68 -30.12
N SER A 38 -20.11 23.01 -28.91
CA SER A 38 -21.24 23.92 -28.64
C SER A 38 -21.19 24.46 -27.21
N THR A 39 -21.15 25.78 -27.15
CA THR A 39 -21.28 26.67 -26.00
C THR A 39 -22.76 26.89 -25.67
N ALA A 40 -23.14 26.85 -24.38
CA ALA A 40 -24.27 27.52 -23.71
C ALA A 40 -24.27 27.00 -22.26
N ASP A 41 -24.00 27.75 -21.19
CA ASP A 41 -24.67 28.95 -20.66
C ASP A 41 -26.19 28.78 -20.62
N GLU A 42 -26.70 28.31 -19.48
CA GLU A 42 -28.03 28.68 -18.99
C GLU A 42 -28.13 28.49 -17.47
N THR A 43 -28.40 29.62 -16.83
CA THR A 43 -28.78 29.82 -15.43
C THR A 43 -30.19 29.29 -15.23
N ASN A 44 -30.45 28.51 -14.18
CA ASN A 44 -31.81 28.30 -13.71
C ASN A 44 -31.89 28.26 -12.19
N THR A 45 -32.35 29.39 -11.65
CA THR A 45 -32.89 29.57 -10.31
C THR A 45 -34.30 29.00 -10.27
N GLY A 46 -34.55 28.06 -9.36
CA GLY A 46 -35.88 27.49 -9.14
C GLY A 46 -36.12 27.20 -7.67
N ASP A 47 -36.64 28.19 -6.96
CA ASP A 47 -37.35 28.02 -5.69
C ASP A 47 -38.52 27.06 -5.87
N GLY A 48 -38.66 26.11 -4.93
CA GLY A 48 -39.70 25.09 -4.95
C GLY A 48 -40.02 24.62 -3.54
N GLU A 49 -40.71 25.47 -2.79
CA GLU A 49 -41.40 25.15 -1.55
C GLU A 49 -42.47 24.06 -1.77
N SER A 50 -42.45 23.00 -0.96
CA SER A 50 -43.61 22.11 -0.79
C SER A 50 -43.63 21.47 0.59
N THR A 51 -44.76 21.71 1.24
CA THR A 51 -45.18 21.31 2.57
C THR A 51 -45.77 19.90 2.57
N ALA A 52 -45.67 19.24 3.73
CA ALA A 52 -46.66 18.33 4.35
C ALA A 52 -46.66 16.81 4.02
N ASP A 53 -46.32 16.06 5.09
CA ASP A 53 -47.18 15.11 5.82
C ASP A 53 -47.16 13.58 5.57
N THR A 54 -47.02 12.88 6.70
CA THR A 54 -47.41 11.48 7.06
C THR A 54 -46.49 10.38 6.52
N VAL A 55 -45.95 9.46 7.32
CA VAL A 55 -46.62 8.36 8.05
C VAL A 55 -45.70 7.85 9.16
N GLY A 56 -46.26 7.66 10.36
CA GLY A 56 -45.58 6.99 11.47
C GLY A 56 -45.54 5.49 11.27
N GLU A 57 -44.35 4.91 11.39
CA GLU A 57 -44.14 3.47 11.44
C GLU A 57 -43.43 3.13 12.75
N SER A 58 -44.15 2.40 13.60
CA SER A 58 -43.65 1.83 14.85
C SER A 58 -42.69 0.69 14.53
N GLY A 59 -41.39 1.00 14.55
CA GLY A 59 -40.30 0.05 14.45
C GLY A 59 -39.74 -0.32 15.83
N THR A 60 -39.69 -1.61 16.07
CA THR A 60 -39.25 -2.34 17.26
C THR A 60 -37.91 -1.87 17.82
N SER A 61 -37.87 -1.57 19.11
CA SER A 61 -36.65 -1.34 19.89
C SER A 61 -35.78 -2.59 19.89
N VAL A 62 -34.66 -2.55 19.19
CA VAL A 62 -33.57 -3.51 19.35
C VAL A 62 -32.72 -2.99 20.51
N ASP A 63 -32.45 -3.88 21.48
CA ASP A 63 -31.61 -3.61 22.63
C ASP A 63 -30.22 -3.15 22.17
N ASP A 64 -30.01 -1.84 22.26
CA ASP A 64 -28.74 -1.16 22.11
C ASP A 64 -27.90 -1.54 23.35
N THR A 65 -27.07 -2.58 23.20
CA THR A 65 -26.02 -2.91 24.16
C THR A 65 -25.08 -1.72 24.25
N GLY A 66 -25.38 -0.84 25.20
CA GLY A 66 -24.68 0.40 25.48
C GLY A 66 -23.17 0.20 25.51
N THR A 67 -22.55 0.50 24.38
CA THR A 67 -21.13 0.81 24.32
C THR A 67 -21.00 2.13 25.04
N THR A 68 -20.42 2.08 26.23
CA THR A 68 -20.14 3.26 27.03
C THR A 68 -19.23 4.18 26.22
N THR A 69 -19.81 5.21 25.60
CA THR A 69 -19.10 6.38 25.07
C THR A 69 -18.48 7.12 26.24
N GLY A 70 -17.38 6.60 26.75
CA GLY A 70 -16.43 7.39 27.51
C GLY A 70 -15.92 8.54 26.62
N PRO A 71 -15.35 9.60 27.22
CA PRO A 71 -14.65 10.61 26.44
C PRO A 71 -13.60 9.92 25.56
N VAL A 72 -13.72 10.05 24.24
CA VAL A 72 -12.66 9.63 23.31
C VAL A 72 -11.45 10.46 23.67
N VAL A 73 -10.38 9.82 24.12
CA VAL A 73 -9.12 10.49 24.39
C VAL A 73 -8.48 10.76 23.03
N PRO A 74 -8.26 12.03 22.63
CA PRO A 74 -7.62 12.35 21.37
C PRO A 74 -6.28 11.62 21.25
N HIS A 75 -6.05 10.93 20.14
CA HIS A 75 -4.77 10.32 19.87
C HIS A 75 -3.68 11.40 19.76
N THR A 76 -2.55 11.18 20.43
CA THR A 76 -1.38 12.05 20.38
C THR A 76 -0.13 11.19 20.26
N CYS A 77 0.83 11.63 19.46
CA CYS A 77 2.11 10.95 19.34
C CYS A 77 2.95 11.09 20.61
N ASP A 78 2.93 10.07 21.46
CA ASP A 78 3.75 9.99 22.66
C ASP A 78 5.17 9.51 22.33
N ASP A 79 6.18 10.15 22.93
CA ASP A 79 7.62 9.84 22.77
C ASP A 79 8.09 9.68 21.31
N PRO A 80 7.90 10.71 20.45
CA PRO A 80 8.21 10.61 19.03
C PRO A 80 9.70 10.33 18.80
N GLN A 81 9.99 9.22 18.11
CA GLN A 81 11.33 8.83 17.69
C GLN A 81 11.52 9.15 16.21
N VAL A 82 12.53 9.96 15.88
CA VAL A 82 12.86 10.30 14.49
C VAL A 82 13.28 9.04 13.72
N ILE A 83 12.66 8.81 12.57
CA ILE A 83 13.08 7.78 11.62
C ILE A 83 14.19 8.38 10.75
N LEU A 84 15.34 7.72 10.72
CA LEU A 84 16.49 8.13 9.92
C LEU A 84 16.43 7.50 8.52
N GLN A 85 16.92 8.23 7.51
CA GLN A 85 17.07 7.70 6.17
C GLN A 85 18.08 6.54 6.18
N ALA A 86 17.75 5.43 5.53
CA ALA A 86 18.49 4.18 5.60
C ALA A 86 20.00 4.37 5.36
N GLY A 87 20.83 3.89 6.30
CA GLY A 87 22.28 3.96 6.22
C GLY A 87 22.89 5.34 6.50
N SER A 88 22.12 6.28 7.07
CA SER A 88 22.58 7.64 7.40
C SER A 88 22.09 8.12 8.77
N ASP A 89 22.64 9.24 9.24
CA ASP A 89 22.14 9.99 10.41
C ASP A 89 21.17 11.12 10.00
N THR A 90 20.68 11.12 8.76
CA THR A 90 19.80 12.18 8.23
C THR A 90 18.34 11.84 8.54
N PRO A 91 17.56 12.77 9.11
CA PRO A 91 16.11 12.56 9.31
C PRO A 91 15.37 12.29 8.00
N SER A 92 14.35 11.43 8.07
CA SER A 92 13.48 11.09 6.92
C SER A 92 12.23 11.98 6.79
N GLY A 93 11.99 12.90 7.75
CA GLY A 93 10.74 13.65 7.85
C GLY A 93 9.60 12.88 8.53
N PHE A 94 9.85 11.63 8.93
CA PHE A 94 8.91 10.80 9.67
C PHE A 94 9.36 10.56 11.11
N VAL A 95 8.39 10.36 11.99
CA VAL A 95 8.61 9.88 13.36
C VAL A 95 7.75 8.65 13.64
N ALA A 96 8.22 7.80 14.53
CA ALA A 96 7.45 6.70 15.11
C ALA A 96 7.10 7.04 16.57
N CYS A 97 5.83 6.93 16.91
CA CYS A 97 5.32 7.12 18.27
C CYS A 97 5.54 5.86 19.10
N ALA A 98 5.39 5.96 20.43
CA ALA A 98 5.62 4.85 21.36
C ALA A 98 4.74 3.61 21.12
N ASP A 99 3.54 3.81 20.57
CA ASP A 99 2.57 2.77 20.22
C ASP A 99 2.80 2.16 18.82
N GLY A 100 3.73 2.71 18.06
CA GLY A 100 4.05 2.28 16.70
C GLY A 100 3.37 3.08 15.60
N PHE A 101 2.54 4.08 15.91
CA PHE A 101 2.00 4.97 14.88
C PHE A 101 3.14 5.74 14.20
N ILE A 102 3.16 5.75 12.87
CA ILE A 102 4.16 6.49 12.09
C ILE A 102 3.45 7.62 11.39
N HIS A 103 4.01 8.84 11.47
CA HIS A 103 3.46 9.98 10.75
C HIS A 103 4.55 10.90 10.22
N ARG A 104 4.19 11.71 9.22
CA ARG A 104 5.10 12.63 8.55
C ARG A 104 5.01 14.02 9.17
N VAL A 105 6.06 14.40 9.89
CA VAL A 105 6.13 15.69 10.60
C VAL A 105 6.51 16.85 9.68
N GLU A 106 7.29 16.59 8.63
CA GLU A 106 7.68 17.58 7.64
C GLU A 106 8.14 16.91 6.33
N ALA A 107 7.96 17.60 5.20
CA ALA A 107 8.56 17.20 3.93
C ALA A 107 10.07 17.50 3.92
N VAL A 108 10.89 16.47 3.72
CA VAL A 108 12.36 16.58 3.60
C VAL A 108 12.86 16.01 2.28
N GLU A 109 14.06 16.42 1.89
CA GLU A 109 14.76 15.86 0.74
C GLU A 109 15.46 14.55 1.11
N CYS A 110 15.26 13.52 0.29
CA CYS A 110 15.89 12.22 0.41
C CYS A 110 17.31 12.22 -0.21
N LEU A 111 18.27 11.59 0.46
CA LEU A 111 19.66 11.47 0.00
C LEU A 111 19.80 10.57 -1.24
N VAL A 112 19.98 11.14 -2.43
CA VAL A 112 20.08 10.34 -3.66
C VAL A 112 21.52 9.93 -4.04
N PRO A 113 21.73 8.74 -4.64
CA PRO A 113 20.75 7.64 -4.77
C PRO A 113 20.44 7.01 -3.40
N GLN A 114 19.15 6.80 -3.12
CA GLN A 114 18.65 6.25 -1.86
C GLN A 114 18.70 4.71 -1.92
N GLY A 115 19.56 4.11 -1.09
CA GLY A 115 19.75 2.66 -1.04
C GLY A 115 20.84 2.19 -1.99
N ALA A 116 21.74 1.34 -1.47
CA ALA A 116 22.68 0.64 -2.35
C ALA A 116 21.89 -0.31 -3.26
N ASP A 117 22.44 -0.59 -4.44
CA ASP A 117 21.97 -1.73 -5.22
C ASP A 117 21.97 -2.97 -4.31
N SER A 118 20.83 -3.63 -4.19
CA SER A 118 20.71 -4.84 -3.36
C SER A 118 21.02 -6.11 -4.17
N CYS A 119 21.35 -5.93 -5.45
CA CYS A 119 21.72 -6.99 -6.37
C CYS A 119 22.80 -6.55 -7.37
N ASP A 120 23.62 -7.51 -7.81
CA ASP A 120 24.81 -7.25 -8.62
C ASP A 120 24.48 -6.91 -10.09
N THR A 121 23.34 -7.40 -10.61
CA THR A 121 22.96 -7.23 -12.01
C THR A 121 21.45 -7.14 -12.18
N CYS A 122 20.96 -5.97 -12.55
CA CYS A 122 19.64 -5.80 -13.14
C CYS A 122 19.66 -6.20 -14.61
N ILE A 123 18.50 -6.64 -15.11
CA ILE A 123 18.32 -6.95 -16.54
C ILE A 123 18.50 -5.68 -17.39
N GLU A 124 18.16 -4.52 -16.82
CA GLU A 124 18.21 -3.21 -17.47
C GLU A 124 19.17 -2.25 -16.74
N ASP A 125 19.62 -1.21 -17.45
CA ASP A 125 20.46 -0.14 -16.88
C ASP A 125 19.58 0.86 -16.12
N CYS A 126 19.53 0.73 -14.81
CA CYS A 126 18.70 1.58 -13.96
C CYS A 126 19.17 3.05 -13.93
N SER A 127 20.37 3.37 -14.41
CA SER A 127 20.87 4.75 -14.46
C SER A 127 20.10 5.64 -15.45
N ALA A 128 19.32 5.03 -16.34
CA ALA A 128 18.43 5.74 -17.25
C ALA A 128 17.16 6.28 -16.56
N LEU A 129 16.80 5.74 -15.40
CA LEU A 129 15.66 6.20 -14.60
C LEU A 129 16.12 7.30 -13.63
N PRO A 130 15.33 8.37 -13.42
CA PRO A 130 15.58 9.32 -12.34
C PRO A 130 15.69 8.59 -11.01
N TYR A 131 16.84 8.75 -10.35
CA TYR A 131 17.14 8.10 -9.05
C TYR A 131 16.96 6.57 -9.10
N GLY A 132 17.17 5.95 -10.26
CA GLY A 132 17.00 4.52 -10.45
C GLY A 132 18.00 3.71 -9.62
N SER A 133 17.53 2.64 -9.01
CA SER A 133 18.36 1.67 -8.28
C SER A 133 17.98 0.24 -8.64
N CYS A 134 18.94 -0.66 -8.54
CA CYS A 134 18.74 -2.08 -8.81
C CYS A 134 18.36 -2.79 -7.52
N GLN A 135 17.10 -3.25 -7.41
CA GLN A 135 16.61 -3.91 -6.20
C GLN A 135 16.31 -5.38 -6.42
N ALA A 136 16.63 -6.18 -5.41
CA ALA A 136 16.29 -7.58 -5.36
C ALA A 136 14.81 -7.75 -5.01
N GLU A 137 14.09 -8.43 -5.90
CA GLU A 137 12.73 -8.88 -5.69
C GLU A 137 12.71 -10.39 -5.40
N ILE A 138 11.54 -10.96 -5.10
CA ILE A 138 11.42 -12.37 -4.69
C ILE A 138 12.02 -13.34 -5.72
N PHE A 139 11.95 -13.01 -7.02
CA PHE A 139 12.37 -13.91 -8.10
C PHE A 139 13.40 -13.32 -9.07
N ASP A 140 13.67 -12.01 -9.00
CA ASP A 140 14.52 -11.31 -9.96
C ASP A 140 15.12 -10.03 -9.39
N CYS A 141 15.74 -9.24 -10.27
CA CYS A 141 16.35 -7.96 -9.96
C CYS A 141 15.79 -6.94 -10.92
N THR A 142 15.05 -5.97 -10.39
CA THR A 142 14.31 -4.98 -11.16
C THR A 142 14.83 -3.58 -10.88
N CYS A 143 14.69 -2.70 -11.87
CA CYS A 143 15.00 -1.29 -11.67
C CYS A 143 13.82 -0.60 -10.98
N HIS A 144 14.08 0.01 -9.83
CA HIS A 144 13.10 0.83 -9.12
C HIS A 144 13.43 2.29 -9.35
N GLN A 145 12.44 3.05 -9.79
CA GLN A 145 12.53 4.50 -9.86
C GLN A 145 12.31 5.07 -8.45
N GLY A 146 13.32 5.75 -7.92
CA GLY A 146 13.20 6.47 -6.66
C GLY A 146 12.73 7.92 -6.83
N CYS A 147 12.83 8.68 -5.74
CA CYS A 147 12.54 10.10 -5.67
C CYS A 147 13.51 10.79 -4.70
N ALA A 148 13.75 12.09 -4.88
CA ALA A 148 14.49 12.94 -3.94
C ALA A 148 13.55 13.84 -3.14
N VAL A 149 12.50 14.36 -3.78
CA VAL A 149 11.52 15.27 -3.19
C VAL A 149 10.11 14.90 -3.66
N ASP A 150 9.07 15.40 -2.98
CA ASP A 150 7.68 15.12 -3.34
C ASP A 150 7.34 15.51 -4.79
N SER A 151 7.94 16.58 -5.31
CA SER A 151 7.72 17.02 -6.70
C SER A 151 8.33 16.10 -7.76
N ASP A 152 9.14 15.11 -7.37
CA ASP A 152 9.57 14.05 -8.27
C ASP A 152 8.48 12.99 -8.48
N CYS A 153 7.49 12.94 -7.59
CA CYS A 153 6.35 12.04 -7.65
C CYS A 153 5.18 12.66 -8.43
N GLY A 154 4.24 11.82 -8.85
CA GLY A 154 3.02 12.28 -9.52
C GLY A 154 2.06 13.02 -8.59
N ASP A 155 1.06 13.68 -9.18
CA ASP A 155 -0.01 14.32 -8.40
C ASP A 155 -0.65 13.34 -7.42
N GLY A 156 -0.85 13.76 -6.17
CA GLY A 156 -1.42 12.93 -5.10
C GLY A 156 -0.45 11.90 -4.51
N GLN A 157 0.85 12.09 -4.71
CA GLN A 157 1.90 11.25 -4.13
C GLN A 157 2.97 12.09 -3.43
N ILE A 158 3.67 11.46 -2.50
CA ILE A 158 4.84 12.04 -1.82
C ILE A 158 6.03 11.09 -1.91
N CYS A 159 7.23 11.62 -1.70
CA CYS A 159 8.44 10.84 -1.63
C CYS A 159 8.68 10.34 -0.20
N ALA A 160 8.49 9.03 0.03
CA ALA A 160 8.88 8.39 1.29
C ALA A 160 10.35 7.98 1.19
N CYS A 161 11.23 8.60 1.97
CA CYS A 161 12.66 8.27 1.95
C CYS A 161 12.93 6.81 2.38
N ALA A 162 14.08 6.27 1.95
CA ALA A 162 14.54 4.97 2.38
C ALA A 162 14.61 4.88 3.91
N GLY A 163 14.18 3.76 4.49
CA GLY A 163 14.06 3.55 5.93
C GLY A 163 12.65 3.76 6.49
N VAL A 164 11.75 4.39 5.73
CA VAL A 164 10.34 4.56 6.12
C VAL A 164 9.51 3.34 5.69
N VAL A 165 9.34 3.12 4.39
CA VAL A 165 8.53 2.03 3.82
C VAL A 165 9.35 0.91 3.18
N GLY A 166 10.68 1.06 3.13
CA GLY A 166 11.56 0.11 2.44
C GLY A 166 13.02 0.56 2.42
N SER A 167 13.87 -0.14 1.66
CA SER A 167 15.31 0.16 1.56
C SER A 167 15.66 1.27 0.57
N VAL A 168 14.68 1.73 -0.21
CA VAL A 168 14.82 2.79 -1.22
C VAL A 168 13.75 3.83 -1.02
N ALA A 169 13.99 5.05 -1.53
CA ALA A 169 12.94 6.06 -1.56
C ALA A 169 11.89 5.69 -2.60
N THR A 170 10.63 5.82 -2.24
CA THR A 170 9.49 5.34 -3.04
C THR A 170 8.39 6.40 -3.04
N CYS A 171 7.83 6.68 -4.22
CA CYS A 171 6.63 7.49 -4.33
C CYS A 171 5.42 6.69 -3.83
N ILE A 172 4.76 7.17 -2.78
CA ILE A 172 3.56 6.55 -2.21
C ILE A 172 2.34 7.49 -2.34
N PRO A 173 1.12 6.96 -2.50
CA PRO A 173 -0.10 7.76 -2.47
C PRO A 173 -0.22 8.55 -1.17
N ALA A 174 -0.77 9.76 -1.24
CA ALA A 174 -0.86 10.65 -0.09
C ALA A 174 -2.08 11.55 -0.16
N GLY A 175 -2.89 11.54 0.90
CA GLY A 175 -3.96 12.51 1.17
C GLY A 175 -3.48 13.74 1.96
N CYS A 176 -2.24 13.73 2.46
CA CYS A 176 -1.58 14.82 3.18
C CYS A 176 -0.08 14.81 2.89
N THR A 177 0.57 15.97 2.97
CA THR A 177 2.02 16.11 2.75
C THR A 177 2.80 16.09 4.06
N ASP A 178 2.27 16.65 5.13
CA ASP A 178 2.78 16.58 6.50
C ASP A 178 1.65 16.86 7.51
N ASP A 179 1.96 16.81 8.80
CA ASP A 179 1.00 17.06 9.89
C ASP A 179 0.27 18.41 9.75
N GLY A 180 0.90 19.41 9.12
CA GLY A 180 0.31 20.73 8.91
C GLY A 180 -0.96 20.71 8.06
N ASP A 181 -1.12 19.70 7.21
CA ASP A 181 -2.31 19.53 6.36
C ASP A 181 -3.51 18.95 7.11
N CYS A 182 -3.29 18.36 8.30
CA CYS A 182 -4.29 17.56 9.01
C CYS A 182 -5.01 18.27 10.16
N GLY A 183 -4.77 19.58 10.33
CA GLY A 183 -5.44 20.37 11.36
C GLY A 183 -5.09 19.90 12.78
N GLU A 184 -6.04 19.27 13.47
CA GLU A 184 -5.81 18.68 14.80
C GLU A 184 -5.30 17.23 14.74
N GLY A 185 -5.35 16.60 13.56
CA GLY A 185 -4.87 15.24 13.33
C GLY A 185 -3.39 15.17 12.94
N LEU A 186 -2.94 13.97 12.59
CA LEU A 186 -1.57 13.68 12.16
C LEU A 186 -1.57 13.10 10.74
N CYS A 187 -0.53 13.37 9.95
CA CYS A 187 -0.39 12.80 8.61
C CYS A 187 0.19 11.38 8.70
N GLY A 188 -0.67 10.42 9.03
CA GLY A 188 -0.30 9.06 9.36
C GLY A 188 0.06 8.21 8.14
N LEU A 189 1.05 7.35 8.32
CA LEU A 189 1.44 6.31 7.37
C LEU A 189 0.61 5.06 7.63
N SER A 190 -0.29 4.76 6.68
CA SER A 190 -1.00 3.50 6.65
C SER A 190 -0.16 2.45 5.96
N GLU A 191 0.04 1.33 6.64
CA GLU A 191 0.53 0.08 6.06
C GLU A 191 -0.63 -0.89 5.97
N TYR A 192 -0.77 -1.56 4.83
CA TYR A 192 -1.76 -2.61 4.63
C TYR A 192 -1.07 -3.83 4.03
N GLU A 193 -1.14 -4.96 4.73
CA GLU A 193 -0.51 -6.21 4.30
C GLU A 193 -1.41 -6.89 3.25
N GLY A 194 -1.13 -6.61 1.99
CA GLY A 194 -1.79 -7.25 0.86
C GLY A 194 -1.33 -8.70 0.67
N CYS A 195 -1.92 -9.39 -0.32
CA CYS A 195 -1.51 -10.78 -0.58
C CYS A 195 -0.10 -10.94 -1.14
N CYS A 196 0.36 -9.94 -1.88
CA CYS A 196 1.61 -9.99 -2.62
C CYS A 196 2.63 -8.98 -2.07
N GLY A 197 2.48 -8.60 -0.80
CA GLY A 197 3.31 -7.59 -0.14
C GLY A 197 2.47 -6.43 0.41
N ASN A 198 3.18 -5.48 1.00
CA ASN A 198 2.57 -4.38 1.73
C ASN A 198 2.31 -3.21 0.79
N SER A 199 1.19 -2.52 1.01
CA SER A 199 0.89 -1.23 0.39
C SER A 199 0.97 -0.14 1.43
N TYR A 200 1.50 1.01 1.03
CA TYR A 200 1.71 2.16 1.91
C TYR A 200 1.01 3.39 1.34
N GLN A 201 0.42 4.21 2.20
CA GLN A 201 -0.11 5.52 1.82
C GLN A 201 -0.17 6.46 3.03
N LEU A 202 -0.21 7.78 2.78
CA LEU A 202 -0.49 8.77 3.82
C LEU A 202 -1.95 9.21 3.81
N ALA A 203 -2.52 9.39 4.99
CA ALA A 203 -3.78 10.11 5.16
C ALA A 203 -3.83 10.80 6.52
N CYS A 204 -4.64 11.85 6.61
CA CYS A 204 -4.89 12.48 7.90
C CYS A 204 -5.63 11.51 8.82
N ALA A 205 -5.04 11.25 9.98
CA ALA A 205 -5.69 10.58 11.08
C ALA A 205 -6.20 11.64 12.05
N ALA A 206 -7.51 11.86 12.09
CA ALA A 206 -8.10 12.67 13.15
C ALA A 206 -7.82 12.04 14.53
N PRO A 207 -7.79 12.83 15.62
CA PRO A 207 -7.51 12.28 16.94
C PRO A 207 -8.54 11.26 17.43
N ASP A 208 -9.75 11.25 16.86
CA ASP A 208 -10.88 10.38 17.18
C ASP A 208 -11.20 9.36 16.08
N GLU A 209 -10.25 9.08 15.17
CA GLU A 209 -10.40 8.00 14.19
C GLU A 209 -10.66 6.65 14.86
N ALA A 210 -11.25 5.73 14.08
CA ALA A 210 -11.62 4.41 14.57
C ALA A 210 -10.41 3.58 15.05
N CYS A 211 -9.23 3.85 14.49
CA CYS A 211 -7.96 3.25 14.88
C CYS A 211 -6.80 4.15 14.44
N HIS A 212 -5.64 3.97 15.08
CA HIS A 212 -4.36 4.57 14.67
C HIS A 212 -3.30 3.50 14.47
N VAL A 213 -3.33 2.42 15.27
CA VAL A 213 -2.43 1.27 15.16
C VAL A 213 -3.21 -0.04 15.10
N ASP A 214 -2.58 -1.11 14.61
CA ASP A 214 -3.21 -2.44 14.55
C ASP A 214 -3.73 -2.92 15.90
N GLY A 215 -3.10 -2.52 17.00
CA GLY A 215 -3.51 -2.86 18.36
C GLY A 215 -4.86 -2.26 18.78
N ASP A 216 -5.36 -1.24 18.08
CA ASP A 216 -6.69 -0.67 18.31
C ASP A 216 -7.80 -1.52 17.69
N CYS A 217 -7.43 -2.39 16.75
CA CYS A 217 -8.36 -3.19 15.99
C CYS A 217 -8.72 -4.50 16.70
N PRO A 218 -9.90 -5.08 16.41
CA PRO A 218 -10.31 -6.34 17.00
C PRO A 218 -9.50 -7.52 16.46
N MET A 219 -9.43 -8.57 17.29
CA MET A 219 -9.13 -9.92 16.83
C MET A 219 -10.44 -10.54 16.33
N ASP A 220 -10.53 -10.89 15.05
CA ASP A 220 -11.71 -11.50 14.45
C ASP A 220 -11.32 -12.49 13.34
N LEU A 221 -12.27 -13.26 12.82
CA LEU A 221 -12.04 -14.21 11.74
C LEU A 221 -11.65 -13.50 10.44
N CYS A 222 -10.60 -14.00 9.78
CA CYS A 222 -10.21 -13.57 8.44
C CYS A 222 -11.38 -13.62 7.43
N ASP A 223 -12.18 -14.69 7.49
CA ASP A 223 -13.37 -14.89 6.68
C ASP A 223 -14.46 -15.48 7.58
N PRO A 224 -15.60 -14.79 7.77
CA PRO A 224 -16.72 -15.32 8.53
C PRO A 224 -17.25 -16.67 8.01
N ASN A 225 -17.00 -17.00 6.74
CA ASN A 225 -17.37 -18.27 6.13
C ASN A 225 -16.34 -19.38 6.32
N TRP A 226 -15.17 -19.07 6.90
CA TRP A 226 -14.10 -20.03 7.16
C TRP A 226 -13.58 -19.93 8.60
N PRO A 227 -14.40 -20.32 9.59
CA PRO A 227 -14.06 -20.20 11.01
C PRO A 227 -12.86 -21.06 11.42
N GLU A 228 -12.50 -22.09 10.64
CA GLU A 228 -11.29 -22.89 10.87
C GLU A 228 -9.99 -22.12 10.58
N GLY A 229 -10.07 -20.98 9.89
CA GLY A 229 -8.94 -20.07 9.66
C GLY A 229 -8.41 -19.40 10.93
N GLY A 230 -9.21 -19.39 12.00
CA GLY A 230 -8.87 -18.75 13.27
C GLY A 230 -9.03 -17.23 13.25
N GLU A 231 -8.89 -16.64 14.44
CA GLU A 231 -8.90 -15.18 14.62
C GLU A 231 -7.53 -14.59 14.28
N VAL A 232 -7.55 -13.42 13.66
CA VAL A 232 -6.38 -12.65 13.28
C VAL A 232 -6.54 -11.22 13.75
N GLN A 233 -5.42 -10.53 13.95
CA GLN A 233 -5.44 -9.11 14.25
C GLN A 233 -5.85 -8.36 12.98
N HIS A 234 -6.96 -7.62 13.04
CA HIS A 234 -7.29 -6.68 11.98
C HIS A 234 -6.24 -5.55 11.95
N GLN A 235 -5.97 -5.03 10.76
CA GLN A 235 -5.00 -3.98 10.49
C GLN A 235 -5.67 -2.62 10.47
N CYS A 236 -5.06 -1.65 11.12
CA CYS A 236 -5.48 -0.28 11.03
C CYS A 236 -4.94 0.33 9.75
N SER A 237 -5.84 0.54 8.79
CA SER A 237 -5.46 0.94 7.44
C SER A 237 -6.44 1.94 6.85
N VAL A 238 -5.96 2.72 5.91
CA VAL A 238 -6.77 3.71 5.21
C VAL A 238 -7.47 3.06 4.04
N ILE A 239 -8.80 3.13 4.02
CA ILE A 239 -9.64 2.74 2.88
C ILE A 239 -10.58 3.91 2.58
N ASP A 240 -10.66 4.31 1.31
CA ASP A 240 -11.48 5.45 0.86
C ASP A 240 -11.21 6.76 1.64
N GLY A 241 -9.98 6.94 2.12
CA GLY A 241 -9.54 8.12 2.86
C GLY A 241 -9.87 8.12 4.35
N SER A 242 -10.36 7.02 4.92
CA SER A 242 -10.67 6.89 6.35
C SER A 242 -9.89 5.75 7.00
N TRP A 243 -9.48 5.95 8.25
CA TRP A 243 -8.80 4.93 9.05
C TRP A 243 -9.80 3.92 9.58
N THR A 244 -9.60 2.66 9.19
CA THR A 244 -10.55 1.58 9.47
C THR A 244 -9.82 0.29 9.82
N CYS A 245 -10.44 -0.52 10.67
CA CYS A 245 -9.94 -1.84 11.01
C CYS A 245 -10.37 -2.87 9.97
N ASN A 246 -9.43 -3.33 9.16
CA ASN A 246 -9.69 -4.26 8.07
C ASN A 246 -9.01 -5.60 8.33
N PRO A 247 -9.61 -6.72 7.89
CA PRO A 247 -8.85 -7.95 7.83
C PRO A 247 -7.61 -7.73 6.94
N PRO A 248 -6.44 -8.29 7.31
CA PRO A 248 -5.26 -8.27 6.44
C PRO A 248 -5.62 -8.74 5.02
N GLY A 249 -4.99 -8.16 4.00
CA GLY A 249 -5.32 -8.44 2.60
C GLY A 249 -5.11 -9.89 2.19
N TRP A 250 -4.21 -10.61 2.86
CA TRP A 250 -4.04 -12.05 2.66
C TRP A 250 -5.25 -12.88 3.16
N CYS A 251 -6.10 -12.35 4.05
CA CYS A 251 -7.35 -13.02 4.42
C CYS A 251 -8.30 -13.15 3.22
N GLY A 252 -8.31 -12.16 2.33
CA GLY A 252 -9.18 -12.14 1.14
C GLY A 252 -8.62 -12.89 -0.06
N CYS A 253 -7.42 -13.45 0.05
CA CYS A 253 -6.71 -13.94 -1.11
C CYS A 253 -6.33 -15.42 -0.99
N ASP A 254 -6.53 -16.17 -2.07
CA ASP A 254 -6.20 -17.60 -2.14
C ASP A 254 -4.70 -17.86 -2.39
N CYS A 255 -3.80 -16.96 -1.98
CA CYS A 255 -2.37 -17.15 -2.21
C CYS A 255 -1.88 -18.38 -1.43
N GLY A 256 -1.49 -19.43 -2.17
CA GLY A 256 -1.02 -20.69 -1.60
C GLY A 256 -2.12 -21.61 -1.04
N ARG A 257 -3.40 -21.22 -1.08
CA ARG A 257 -4.48 -22.16 -0.74
C ARG A 257 -4.50 -23.26 -1.81
N PRO A 258 -4.40 -24.54 -1.42
CA PRO A 258 -4.44 -25.62 -2.40
C PRO A 258 -5.76 -25.58 -3.16
N LEU A 259 -5.70 -25.74 -4.48
CA LEU A 259 -6.90 -25.89 -5.30
C LEU A 259 -7.69 -27.09 -4.76
N LEU A 260 -8.90 -26.84 -4.27
CA LEU A 260 -9.82 -27.91 -3.89
C LEU A 260 -10.64 -28.31 -5.11
N VAL A 261 -10.61 -29.60 -5.47
CA VAL A 261 -11.51 -30.20 -6.45
C VAL A 261 -12.40 -31.18 -5.69
N ASP A 262 -13.71 -30.93 -5.67
CA ASP A 262 -14.69 -31.70 -4.90
C ASP A 262 -14.37 -31.81 -3.39
N GLY A 263 -13.78 -30.76 -2.82
CA GLY A 263 -13.38 -30.72 -1.41
C GLY A 263 -12.06 -31.44 -1.10
N GLU A 264 -11.40 -32.01 -2.11
CA GLU A 264 -10.09 -32.65 -1.95
C GLU A 264 -8.96 -31.74 -2.46
N ILE A 265 -7.87 -31.68 -1.69
CA ILE A 265 -6.66 -30.95 -2.06
C ILE A 265 -6.09 -31.55 -3.35
N THR A 266 -6.12 -30.76 -4.41
CA THR A 266 -5.48 -31.07 -5.69
C THR A 266 -4.19 -30.27 -5.80
N VAL A 267 -3.08 -30.90 -5.43
CA VAL A 267 -1.74 -30.38 -5.72
C VAL A 267 -1.26 -30.91 -7.07
N ALA A 268 -0.56 -30.07 -7.84
CA ALA A 268 0.16 -30.57 -9.01
C ALA A 268 1.12 -31.69 -8.58
N PRO A 269 1.18 -32.83 -9.29
CA PRO A 269 2.08 -33.91 -8.92
C PRO A 269 3.53 -33.41 -8.92
N LEU A 270 4.31 -33.82 -7.90
CA LEU A 270 5.74 -33.55 -7.86
C LEU A 270 6.38 -34.10 -9.14
N ARG A 271 6.77 -33.22 -10.05
CA ARG A 271 7.54 -33.60 -11.24
C ARG A 271 9.01 -33.51 -10.87
N PRO A 272 9.72 -34.64 -10.70
CA PRO A 272 11.17 -34.59 -10.48
C PRO A 272 11.81 -33.88 -11.66
N ARG A 273 12.58 -32.83 -11.39
CA ARG A 273 13.39 -32.13 -12.39
C ARG A 273 14.86 -32.32 -12.04
N SER A 274 15.67 -32.62 -13.06
CA SER A 274 17.10 -32.90 -12.89
C SER A 274 17.95 -31.66 -12.62
N ASP A 275 17.37 -30.48 -12.68
CA ASP A 275 18.05 -29.19 -12.54
C ASP A 275 17.95 -28.58 -11.13
N TRP A 276 17.38 -29.32 -10.17
CA TRP A 276 17.24 -28.91 -8.76
C TRP A 276 18.11 -29.76 -7.80
N LEU A 277 19.14 -30.45 -8.32
CA LEU A 277 20.10 -31.27 -7.56
C LEU A 277 21.50 -30.65 -7.58
#